data_AF-A0A0U1M9Z6-F1
#
_entry.id   AF-A0A0U1M9Z6-F1
#
_cell.length_a   1.000
_cell.length_b   1.000
_cell.length_c   1.000
_cell.angle_alpha   90.00
_cell.angle_beta   90.00
_cell.angle_gamma   90.00
#
_symmetry.space_group_name_H-M   'P 1'
#
loop_
_entity.id
_entity.type
_entity.pdbx_description
1 polymer ?
#
loop_
_entity_poly.entity_id
_entity_poly.type
_entity_poly.pdbx_seq_one_letter_code
_entity_poly.pdbx_strand_id
1 'polypeptide(L)'
;MSSLQVHPSTNALASLSQPVSATGTPQVTRKQVLAALRTQRIPVPDLAPYFSHWPSRASPDLDDLRKDVDAWLNTFPLPSKALDAFRASDFAFFGATWWPYASDFARLRIVTYVAIWLFVWDEIDHSTGSMWEDWAGAQKFRLDTIQYVGYCLGLAADDQKDPEPESSIIRGFEVISTAIRDSCSLTQRRMVFDEMKEFMKQSEQEQHLRLNNDGLPSVAKFWNYRLGASAVFVCLAINEYAYGDMELPAEIFHDADMKEIWQLTN
;
A
#
# COMPACT_ATOMS: atom_id res chain seq x y z
N MET A 1 -42.68 28.60 9.65
CA MET A 1 -41.82 29.80 9.59
C MET A 1 -40.43 29.42 10.03
N SER A 2 -39.54 29.12 9.08
CA SER A 2 -38.13 29.53 9.13
C SER A 2 -37.53 29.24 7.76
N SER A 3 -37.29 30.30 7.00
CA SER A 3 -36.71 30.29 5.66
C SER A 3 -35.20 30.07 5.76
N LEU A 4 -34.70 28.95 5.24
CA LEU A 4 -33.27 28.76 4.99
C LEU A 4 -32.89 29.55 3.73
N GLN A 5 -32.16 30.64 3.93
CA GLN A 5 -31.54 31.41 2.87
C GLN A 5 -30.39 30.59 2.25
N VAL A 6 -30.50 30.33 0.95
CA VAL A 6 -29.42 29.83 0.11
C VAL A 6 -28.50 31.01 -0.20
N HIS A 7 -27.32 31.04 0.40
CA HIS A 7 -26.27 31.98 -0.01
C HIS A 7 -25.58 31.45 -1.28
N PRO A 8 -25.38 32.29 -2.32
CA PRO A 8 -24.65 31.88 -3.51
C PRO A 8 -23.16 31.80 -3.18
N SER A 9 -22.58 30.60 -3.26
CA SER A 9 -21.13 30.39 -3.19
C SER A 9 -20.46 31.03 -4.40
N THR A 10 -19.77 32.14 -4.16
CA THR A 10 -18.99 32.86 -5.16
C THR A 10 -17.81 32.02 -5.61
N ASN A 11 -17.70 31.87 -6.93
CA ASN A 11 -16.77 31.01 -7.64
C ASN A 11 -15.32 31.55 -7.54
N ALA A 12 -14.59 31.17 -6.48
CA ALA A 12 -13.22 31.67 -6.21
C ALA A 12 -12.14 31.15 -7.18
N LEU A 13 -12.50 30.30 -8.15
CA LEU A 13 -11.61 29.82 -9.21
C LEU A 13 -11.55 30.76 -10.43
N ALA A 14 -12.40 31.79 -10.50
CA ALA A 14 -12.52 32.62 -11.70
C ALA A 14 -11.48 33.77 -11.82
N SER A 15 -10.63 34.00 -10.82
CA SER A 15 -9.77 35.20 -10.78
C SER A 15 -8.26 34.94 -10.67
N LEU A 16 -7.76 33.84 -11.25
CA LEU A 16 -6.33 33.61 -11.42
C LEU A 16 -5.90 34.05 -12.83
N SER A 17 -5.64 35.34 -13.01
CA SER A 17 -5.04 35.87 -14.24
C SER A 17 -3.60 35.37 -14.39
N GLN A 18 -3.35 34.57 -15.44
CA GLN A 18 -2.03 34.10 -15.87
C GLN A 18 -1.51 34.89 -17.09
N PRO A 19 -0.19 34.94 -17.32
CA PRO A 19 0.36 35.28 -18.63
C PRO A 19 0.06 34.15 -19.62
N VAL A 20 -0.59 34.50 -20.72
CA VAL A 20 -1.00 33.56 -21.77
C VAL A 20 0.24 33.13 -22.58
N SER A 21 0.57 31.84 -22.54
CA SER A 21 1.41 31.22 -23.57
C SER A 21 0.51 30.53 -24.59
N ALA A 22 0.84 30.72 -25.87
CA ALA A 22 0.09 30.16 -26.99
C ALA A 22 0.13 28.61 -26.92
N THR A 23 -1.06 27.99 -27.04
CA THR A 23 -1.31 26.53 -27.02
C THR A 23 -1.05 25.83 -25.68
N GLY A 24 -2.07 25.69 -24.84
CA GLY A 24 -2.01 24.80 -23.66
C GLY A 24 -2.89 25.28 -22.52
N THR A 25 -3.75 24.41 -22.03
CA THR A 25 -4.56 24.62 -20.83
C THR A 25 -3.65 25.06 -19.66
N PRO A 26 -4.02 26.08 -18.86
CA PRO A 26 -3.24 26.49 -17.69
C PRO A 26 -2.97 25.31 -16.75
N GLN A 27 -1.73 24.86 -16.65
CA GLN A 27 -1.36 23.78 -15.73
C GLN A 27 -1.23 24.38 -14.32
N VAL A 28 -2.21 24.09 -13.46
CA VAL A 28 -2.18 24.53 -12.06
C VAL A 28 -1.08 23.74 -11.34
N THR A 29 -0.15 24.46 -10.72
CA THR A 29 0.96 23.84 -9.98
C THR A 29 0.50 23.32 -8.61
N ARG A 30 1.18 22.30 -8.09
CA ARG A 30 0.98 21.78 -6.72
C ARG A 30 1.01 22.90 -5.67
N LYS A 31 1.95 23.84 -5.81
CA LYS A 31 2.10 24.98 -4.89
C LYS A 31 0.87 25.89 -4.89
N GLN A 32 0.28 26.16 -6.05
CA GLN A 32 -0.94 26.97 -6.17
C GLN A 32 -2.14 26.27 -5.54
N VAL A 33 -2.32 24.96 -5.78
CA VAL A 33 -3.40 24.19 -5.15
C VAL A 33 -3.26 24.18 -3.63
N LEU A 34 -2.07 23.91 -3.10
CA LEU A 34 -1.83 23.90 -1.65
C LEU A 34 -2.09 25.28 -1.02
N ALA A 35 -1.70 26.37 -1.69
CA ALA A 35 -1.98 27.71 -1.21
C ALA A 35 -3.49 28.02 -1.16
N ALA A 36 -4.24 27.58 -2.17
CA ALA A 36 -5.69 27.74 -2.22
C ALA A 36 -6.40 26.88 -1.16
N LEU A 37 -5.97 25.64 -0.95
CA LEU A 37 -6.61 24.73 0.01
C LEU A 37 -6.35 25.11 1.47
N ARG A 38 -5.17 25.68 1.79
CA ARG A 38 -4.81 26.06 3.18
C ARG A 38 -5.78 27.04 3.83
N THR A 39 -6.49 27.84 3.05
CA THR A 39 -7.46 28.82 3.55
C THR A 39 -8.90 28.30 3.53
N GLN A 40 -9.14 27.10 2.98
CA GLN A 40 -10.45 26.50 2.89
C GLN A 40 -10.72 25.59 4.09
N ARG A 41 -11.97 25.56 4.53
CA ARG A 41 -12.49 24.53 5.44
C ARG A 41 -13.31 23.55 4.63
N ILE A 42 -12.89 22.29 4.62
CA ILE A 42 -13.60 21.20 3.95
C ILE A 42 -14.24 20.35 5.05
N PRO A 43 -15.58 20.39 5.22
CA PRO A 43 -16.24 19.49 6.16
C PRO A 43 -16.19 18.05 5.62
N VAL A 44 -15.56 17.16 6.36
CA VAL A 44 -15.58 15.71 6.07
C VAL A 44 -16.79 15.12 6.81
N PRO A 45 -17.75 14.50 6.11
CA PRO A 45 -18.90 13.89 6.77
C PRO A 45 -18.47 12.69 7.60
N ASP A 46 -19.25 12.39 8.65
CA ASP A 46 -19.10 11.12 9.37
C ASP A 46 -19.48 9.96 8.44
N LEU A 47 -18.51 9.09 8.16
CA LEU A 47 -18.69 7.94 7.29
C LEU A 47 -19.20 6.71 8.05
N ALA A 48 -19.11 6.66 9.38
CA ALA A 48 -19.47 5.49 10.17
C ALA A 48 -20.92 5.01 9.96
N PRO A 49 -21.93 5.89 9.82
CA PRO A 49 -23.31 5.45 9.58
C PRO A 49 -23.48 4.61 8.31
N TYR A 50 -22.70 4.90 7.25
CA TYR A 50 -22.77 4.18 5.98
C TYR A 50 -22.26 2.74 6.09
N PHE A 51 -21.40 2.45 7.06
CA PHE A 51 -20.80 1.13 7.28
C PHE A 51 -21.35 0.41 8.52
N SER A 52 -22.40 0.95 9.16
CA SER A 52 -22.99 0.37 10.37
C SER A 52 -23.50 -1.06 10.21
N HIS A 53 -23.83 -1.46 8.98
CA HIS A 53 -24.27 -2.81 8.62
C HIS A 53 -23.11 -3.75 8.23
N TRP A 54 -21.88 -3.24 8.11
CA TRP A 54 -20.72 -4.04 7.77
C TRP A 54 -20.24 -4.80 9.02
N PRO A 55 -19.83 -6.07 8.88
CA PRO A 55 -19.23 -6.80 9.99
C PRO A 55 -18.02 -6.05 10.53
N SER A 56 -18.05 -5.75 11.84
CA SER A 56 -16.92 -5.14 12.55
C SER A 56 -16.48 -6.08 13.67
N ARG A 57 -15.29 -6.67 13.50
CA ARG A 57 -14.67 -7.55 14.49
C ARG A 57 -13.16 -7.33 14.43
N ALA A 58 -12.51 -7.42 15.59
CA ALA A 58 -11.07 -7.62 15.68
C ALA A 58 -10.81 -9.07 16.13
N SER A 59 -9.69 -9.64 15.69
CA SER A 59 -9.20 -10.93 16.19
C SER A 59 -9.08 -10.90 17.73
N PRO A 60 -9.44 -12.00 18.44
CA PRO A 60 -9.22 -12.11 19.87
C PRO A 60 -7.74 -12.05 20.26
N ASP A 61 -6.82 -12.31 19.33
CA ASP A 61 -5.38 -12.38 19.58
C ASP A 61 -4.66 -11.03 19.42
N LEU A 62 -5.41 -9.92 19.37
CA LEU A 62 -4.87 -8.57 19.15
C LEU A 62 -3.73 -8.21 20.11
N ASP A 63 -3.87 -8.51 21.40
CA ASP A 63 -2.87 -8.11 22.38
C ASP A 63 -1.57 -8.91 22.28
N ASP A 64 -1.63 -10.16 21.84
CA ASP A 64 -0.44 -10.96 21.53
C ASP A 64 0.18 -10.51 20.20
N LEU A 65 -0.65 -10.15 19.22
CA LEU A 65 -0.19 -9.59 17.95
C LEU A 65 0.56 -8.28 18.14
N ARG A 66 0.11 -7.40 19.05
CA ARG A 66 0.81 -6.14 19.39
C ARG A 66 2.24 -6.39 19.90
N LYS A 67 2.45 -7.43 20.71
CA LYS A 67 3.78 -7.78 21.23
C LYS A 67 4.69 -8.26 20.11
N ASP A 68 4.18 -9.14 19.24
CA ASP A 68 4.92 -9.69 18.12
C ASP A 68 5.27 -8.61 17.08
N VAL A 69 4.32 -7.72 16.77
CA VAL A 69 4.54 -6.56 15.89
C VAL A 69 5.59 -5.62 16.45
N ASP A 70 5.53 -5.25 17.74
CA ASP A 70 6.57 -4.39 18.33
C ASP A 70 7.96 -5.05 18.29
N ALA A 71 8.04 -6.33 18.67
CA ALA A 71 9.29 -7.08 18.62
C ALA A 71 9.87 -7.12 17.19
N TRP A 72 9.03 -7.33 16.18
CA TRP A 72 9.47 -7.41 14.81
C TRP A 72 9.85 -6.05 14.21
N LEU A 73 9.13 -4.98 14.54
CA LEU A 73 9.49 -3.61 14.14
C LEU A 73 10.89 -3.22 14.61
N ASN A 74 11.31 -3.67 15.80
CA ASN A 74 12.65 -3.44 16.33
C ASN A 74 13.76 -4.16 15.54
N THR A 75 13.44 -5.05 14.60
CA THR A 75 14.45 -5.73 13.75
C THR A 75 14.83 -4.89 12.52
N PHE A 76 14.00 -3.93 12.13
CA PHE A 76 14.30 -3.02 11.03
C PHE A 76 15.21 -1.87 11.49
N PRO A 77 16.12 -1.39 10.63
CA PRO A 77 17.03 -0.28 10.94
C PRO A 77 16.31 1.08 10.82
N LEU A 78 15.12 1.21 11.42
CA LEU A 78 14.32 2.42 11.34
C LEU A 78 14.89 3.52 12.25
N PRO A 79 14.95 4.78 11.78
CA PRO A 79 15.21 5.91 12.67
C PRO A 79 14.16 5.96 13.79
N SER A 80 14.55 6.36 15.01
CA SER A 80 13.65 6.40 16.18
C SER A 80 12.31 7.09 15.90
N LYS A 81 12.32 8.24 15.21
CA LYS A 81 11.08 8.95 14.86
C LYS A 81 10.15 8.14 13.93
N ALA A 82 10.72 7.41 12.97
CA ALA A 82 9.95 6.54 12.09
C ALA A 82 9.39 5.36 12.88
N LEU A 83 10.21 4.71 13.71
CA LEU A 83 9.78 3.61 14.58
C LEU A 83 8.62 4.01 15.51
N ASP A 84 8.69 5.20 16.11
CA ASP A 84 7.62 5.72 16.97
C ASP A 84 6.33 5.97 16.17
N ALA A 85 6.44 6.43 14.92
CA ALA A 85 5.28 6.58 14.03
C ALA A 85 4.67 5.22 13.63
N PHE A 86 5.49 4.21 13.36
CA PHE A 86 5.04 2.84 13.12
C PHE A 86 4.30 2.27 14.34
N ARG A 87 4.82 2.48 15.55
CA ARG A 87 4.15 2.09 16.81
C ARG A 87 2.82 2.80 17.00
N ALA A 88 2.79 4.11 16.79
CA ALA A 88 1.57 4.91 16.93
C ALA A 88 0.48 4.54 15.92
N SER A 89 0.84 3.90 14.80
CA SER A 89 -0.10 3.44 13.77
C SER A 89 -0.84 2.16 14.13
N ASP A 90 -0.44 1.45 15.20
CA ASP A 90 -1.05 0.20 15.69
C ASP A 90 -1.36 -0.82 14.58
N PHE A 91 -0.32 -1.24 13.85
CA PHE A 91 -0.45 -2.22 12.76
C PHE A 91 -1.00 -3.57 13.22
N ALA A 92 -0.88 -3.91 14.51
CA ALA A 92 -1.53 -5.08 15.07
C ALA A 92 -3.06 -4.91 15.07
N PHE A 93 -3.58 -3.73 15.43
CA PHE A 93 -5.01 -3.45 15.29
C PHE A 93 -5.47 -3.47 13.84
N PHE A 94 -4.68 -2.91 12.92
CA PHE A 94 -4.93 -3.05 11.48
C PHE A 94 -5.05 -4.53 11.06
N GLY A 95 -4.03 -5.36 11.36
CA GLY A 95 -4.04 -6.77 10.99
C GLY A 95 -5.18 -7.56 11.64
N ALA A 96 -5.45 -7.31 12.92
CA ALA A 96 -6.53 -7.97 13.65
C ALA A 96 -7.93 -7.61 13.13
N THR A 97 -8.11 -6.44 12.52
CA THR A 97 -9.40 -6.00 11.94
C THR A 97 -9.51 -6.34 10.46
N TRP A 98 -8.39 -6.48 9.76
CA TRP A 98 -8.36 -6.88 8.35
C TRP A 98 -8.49 -8.40 8.17
N TRP A 99 -7.87 -9.19 9.04
CA TRP A 99 -7.97 -10.66 9.07
C TRP A 99 -8.56 -11.18 10.40
N PRO A 100 -9.77 -10.75 10.79
CA PRO A 100 -10.34 -11.09 12.10
C PRO A 100 -10.72 -12.56 12.25
N TYR A 101 -10.68 -13.33 11.14
CA TYR A 101 -10.99 -14.77 11.09
C TYR A 101 -9.81 -15.61 10.61
N ALA A 102 -8.57 -15.09 10.70
CA ALA A 102 -7.40 -15.90 10.42
C ALA A 102 -7.48 -17.22 11.23
N SER A 103 -7.12 -18.34 10.60
CA SER A 103 -7.40 -19.66 11.16
C SER A 103 -6.62 -19.94 12.45
N ASP A 104 -5.48 -19.28 12.62
CA ASP A 104 -4.66 -19.32 13.82
C ASP A 104 -3.81 -18.04 13.95
N PHE A 105 -3.22 -17.87 15.13
CA PHE A 105 -2.37 -16.72 15.45
C PHE A 105 -1.13 -16.60 14.56
N ALA A 106 -0.52 -17.72 14.16
CA ALA A 106 0.68 -17.70 13.35
C ALA A 106 0.38 -17.14 11.95
N ARG A 107 -0.76 -17.52 11.37
CA ARG A 107 -1.23 -16.95 10.09
C ARG A 107 -1.58 -15.48 10.22
N LEU A 108 -2.35 -15.09 11.24
CA LEU A 108 -2.68 -13.69 11.53
C LEU A 108 -1.42 -12.82 11.61
N ARG A 109 -0.40 -13.31 12.32
CA ARG A 109 0.88 -12.63 12.46
C ARG A 109 1.57 -12.44 11.12
N ILE A 110 1.66 -13.48 10.30
CA ILE A 110 2.36 -13.41 9.01
C ILE A 110 1.66 -12.47 8.03
N VAL A 111 0.33 -12.48 7.95
CA VAL A 111 -0.39 -11.54 7.07
C VAL A 111 -0.30 -10.10 7.55
N THR A 112 -0.24 -9.89 8.88
CA THR A 112 0.06 -8.58 9.46
C THR A 112 1.48 -8.14 9.13
N TYR A 113 2.44 -9.06 9.15
CA TYR A 113 3.83 -8.79 8.77
C TYR A 113 3.96 -8.42 7.30
N VAL A 114 3.19 -9.04 6.38
CA VAL A 114 3.14 -8.64 4.97
C VAL A 114 2.77 -7.16 4.85
N ALA A 115 1.69 -6.73 5.50
CA ALA A 115 1.25 -5.34 5.43
C ALA A 115 2.31 -4.38 6.01
N ILE A 116 2.84 -4.66 7.19
CA ILE A 116 3.89 -3.84 7.80
C ILE A 116 5.14 -3.78 6.90
N TRP A 117 5.56 -4.92 6.33
CA TRP A 117 6.71 -4.97 5.43
C TRP A 117 6.52 -4.06 4.23
N LEU A 118 5.33 -4.05 3.62
CA LEU A 118 5.00 -3.16 2.52
C LEU A 118 5.11 -1.68 2.93
N PHE A 119 4.63 -1.31 4.11
CA PHE A 119 4.79 0.06 4.63
C PHE A 119 6.25 0.44 4.92
N VAL A 120 7.05 -0.50 5.43
CA VAL A 120 8.48 -0.27 5.68
C VAL A 120 9.25 -0.18 4.37
N TRP A 121 8.91 -1.03 3.39
CA TRP A 121 9.50 -1.06 2.06
C TRP A 121 9.20 0.22 1.26
N ASP A 122 8.02 0.81 1.46
CA ASP A 122 7.58 2.07 0.86
C ASP A 122 8.37 3.31 1.35
N GLU A 123 9.53 3.13 2.00
CA GLU A 123 10.43 4.24 2.36
C GLU A 123 10.87 5.06 1.13
N ILE A 124 10.77 4.50 -0.08
CA ILE A 124 11.04 5.19 -1.34
C ILE A 124 10.11 6.41 -1.53
N ASP A 125 8.86 6.31 -1.07
CA ASP A 125 7.85 7.36 -1.17
C ASP A 125 7.53 8.04 0.16
N HIS A 126 8.43 7.91 1.13
CA HIS A 126 8.41 8.71 2.35
C HIS A 126 9.42 9.86 2.29
N SER A 127 9.01 11.10 2.57
CA SER A 127 9.90 12.28 2.45
C SER A 127 11.12 12.28 3.38
N THR A 128 11.15 11.39 4.39
CA THR A 128 12.32 11.17 5.25
C THR A 128 13.02 9.85 4.97
N GLY A 129 12.61 9.12 3.94
CA GLY A 129 13.23 7.88 3.50
C GLY A 129 14.50 8.14 2.71
N SER A 130 15.41 7.18 2.76
CA SER A 130 16.76 7.31 2.20
C SER A 130 16.76 7.46 0.67
N MET A 131 15.77 6.89 0.01
CA MET A 131 15.65 6.82 -1.46
C MET A 131 14.65 7.81 -2.05
N TRP A 132 14.13 8.74 -1.24
CA TRP A 132 13.09 9.69 -1.65
C TRP A 132 13.48 10.52 -2.89
N GLU A 133 14.72 11.01 -2.98
CA GLU A 133 15.24 11.76 -4.14
C GLU A 133 16.22 10.93 -5.02
N ASP A 134 16.52 9.68 -4.64
CA ASP A 134 17.51 8.84 -5.33
C ASP A 134 16.83 7.83 -6.26
N TRP A 135 16.64 8.23 -7.51
CA TRP A 135 16.06 7.37 -8.54
C TRP A 135 16.89 6.10 -8.78
N ALA A 136 18.21 6.22 -8.88
CA ALA A 136 19.07 5.08 -9.22
C ALA A 136 19.14 4.06 -8.08
N GLY A 137 19.27 4.54 -6.84
CA GLY A 137 19.20 3.72 -5.64
C GLY A 137 17.85 3.01 -5.52
N ALA A 138 16.74 3.73 -5.76
CA ALA A 138 15.40 3.15 -5.73
C ALA A 138 15.19 2.06 -6.79
N GLN A 139 15.68 2.24 -8.02
CA GLN A 139 15.62 1.20 -9.06
C GLN A 139 16.42 -0.05 -8.68
N LYS A 140 17.61 0.12 -8.11
CA LYS A 140 18.38 -1.03 -7.59
C LYS A 140 17.64 -1.73 -6.46
N PHE A 141 17.10 -0.99 -5.50
CA PHE A 141 16.35 -1.54 -4.38
C PHE A 141 15.11 -2.33 -4.83
N ARG A 142 14.35 -1.82 -5.82
CA ARG A 142 13.22 -2.55 -6.44
C ARG A 142 13.68 -3.85 -7.09
N LEU A 143 14.76 -3.80 -7.88
CA LEU A 143 15.28 -4.98 -8.57
C LEU A 143 15.75 -6.06 -7.58
N ASP A 144 16.54 -5.66 -6.59
CA ASP A 144 17.03 -6.55 -5.52
C ASP A 144 15.84 -7.16 -4.76
N THR A 145 14.79 -6.37 -4.50
CA THR A 145 13.57 -6.85 -3.84
C THR A 145 12.87 -7.92 -4.67
N ILE A 146 12.61 -7.66 -5.95
CA ILE A 146 11.91 -8.60 -6.84
C ILE A 146 12.68 -9.92 -6.94
N GLN A 147 14.00 -9.85 -7.08
CA GLN A 147 14.85 -11.03 -7.15
C GLN A 147 14.79 -11.84 -5.85
N TYR A 148 14.91 -11.17 -4.71
CA TYR A 148 14.90 -11.83 -3.40
C TYR A 148 13.53 -12.43 -3.06
N VAL A 149 12.44 -11.68 -3.27
CA VAL A 149 11.07 -12.18 -3.06
C VAL A 149 10.81 -13.43 -3.91
N GLY A 150 11.19 -13.39 -5.20
CA GLY A 150 11.03 -14.54 -6.09
C GLY A 150 11.84 -15.76 -5.65
N TYR A 151 13.08 -15.54 -5.19
CA TYR A 151 13.92 -16.58 -4.59
C TYR A 151 13.27 -17.18 -3.33
N CYS A 152 12.90 -16.34 -2.38
CA CYS A 152 12.30 -16.69 -1.11
C CYS A 152 11.00 -17.49 -1.23
N LEU A 153 10.15 -17.15 -2.20
CA LEU A 153 8.91 -17.89 -2.51
C LEU A 153 9.15 -19.22 -3.27
N GLY A 154 10.40 -19.53 -3.63
CA GLY A 154 10.75 -20.73 -4.39
C GLY A 154 10.27 -20.67 -5.84
N LEU A 155 10.30 -19.49 -6.45
CA LEU A 155 9.94 -19.24 -7.85
C LEU A 155 11.16 -18.95 -8.74
N ALA A 156 12.34 -18.81 -8.13
CA ALA A 156 13.61 -18.72 -8.83
C ALA A 156 13.96 -20.04 -9.55
N ALA A 157 14.91 -19.98 -10.48
CA ALA A 157 15.45 -21.18 -11.11
C ALA A 157 16.17 -22.07 -10.08
N ASP A 158 16.18 -23.39 -10.30
CA ASP A 158 16.74 -24.37 -9.35
C ASP A 158 18.24 -24.15 -9.06
N ASP A 159 18.98 -23.54 -9.99
CA ASP A 159 20.40 -23.22 -9.86
C ASP A 159 20.68 -21.81 -9.32
N GLN A 160 19.63 -21.00 -9.11
CA GLN A 160 19.77 -19.66 -8.59
C GLN A 160 20.18 -19.71 -7.11
N LYS A 161 21.31 -19.08 -6.80
CA LYS A 161 21.79 -18.91 -5.42
C LYS A 161 21.00 -17.81 -4.71
N ASP A 162 21.06 -17.82 -3.38
CA ASP A 162 20.57 -16.72 -2.55
C ASP A 162 21.14 -15.39 -3.09
N PRO A 163 20.28 -14.42 -3.47
CA PRO A 163 20.73 -13.11 -3.92
C PRO A 163 21.48 -12.28 -2.86
N GLU A 164 21.42 -12.66 -1.58
CA GLU A 164 22.09 -11.99 -0.45
C GLU A 164 21.91 -10.45 -0.47
N PRO A 165 20.66 -9.93 -0.49
CA PRO A 165 20.42 -8.50 -0.65
C PRO A 165 20.99 -7.73 0.53
N GLU A 166 21.68 -6.61 0.30
CA GLU A 166 22.35 -5.83 1.35
C GLU A 166 21.37 -5.19 2.36
N SER A 167 20.15 -4.86 1.90
CA SER A 167 19.13 -4.23 2.74
C SER A 167 18.48 -5.22 3.70
N SER A 168 18.46 -4.87 4.99
CA SER A 168 17.71 -5.63 6.00
C SER A 168 16.20 -5.52 5.83
N ILE A 169 15.69 -4.47 5.16
CA ILE A 169 14.26 -4.39 4.82
C ILE A 169 13.90 -5.49 3.83
N ILE A 170 14.71 -5.68 2.79
CA ILE A 170 14.51 -6.76 1.80
C ILE A 170 14.61 -8.12 2.50
N ARG A 171 15.66 -8.35 3.32
CA ARG A 171 15.83 -9.60 4.09
C ARG A 171 14.69 -9.87 5.06
N GLY A 172 14.03 -8.83 5.57
CA GLY A 172 12.87 -8.97 6.45
C GLY A 172 11.72 -9.78 5.85
N PHE A 173 11.69 -9.94 4.52
CA PHE A 173 10.69 -10.78 3.85
C PHE A 173 10.87 -12.28 4.10
N GLU A 174 12.04 -12.75 4.54
CA GLU A 174 12.34 -14.18 4.71
C GLU A 174 11.36 -14.90 5.65
N VAL A 175 11.00 -14.25 6.77
CA VAL A 175 10.04 -14.81 7.75
C VAL A 175 8.65 -15.00 7.15
N ILE A 176 8.24 -14.06 6.30
CA ILE A 176 6.95 -14.08 5.59
C ILE A 176 6.99 -15.20 4.55
N SER A 177 8.03 -15.21 3.71
CA SER A 177 8.13 -16.16 2.61
C SER A 177 8.25 -17.59 3.07
N THR A 178 8.92 -17.84 4.21
CA THR A 178 9.07 -19.19 4.76
C THR A 178 7.69 -19.74 5.11
N ALA A 179 6.87 -18.97 5.82
CA ALA A 179 5.54 -19.39 6.20
C ALA A 179 4.61 -19.59 4.98
N ILE A 180 4.67 -18.68 4.00
CA ILE A 180 3.93 -18.81 2.73
C ILE A 180 4.40 -20.04 1.96
N ARG A 181 5.72 -20.28 1.86
CA ARG A 181 6.28 -21.40 1.10
C ARG A 181 5.88 -22.76 1.68
N ASP A 182 5.83 -22.84 2.99
CA ASP A 182 5.51 -24.09 3.70
C ASP A 182 4.01 -24.41 3.65
N SER A 183 3.15 -23.41 3.42
CA SER A 183 1.69 -23.56 3.53
C SER A 183 0.93 -23.40 2.21
N CYS A 184 1.49 -22.72 1.21
CA CYS A 184 0.78 -22.34 -0.01
C CYS A 184 1.19 -23.17 -1.23
N SER A 185 0.24 -23.38 -2.13
CA SER A 185 0.50 -24.01 -3.43
C SER A 185 1.40 -23.15 -4.31
N LEU A 186 1.95 -23.74 -5.38
CA LEU A 186 2.75 -22.97 -6.35
C LEU A 186 1.93 -21.83 -6.99
N THR A 187 0.64 -22.06 -7.21
CA THR A 187 -0.28 -21.07 -7.80
C THR A 187 -0.44 -19.87 -6.88
N GLN A 188 -0.73 -20.09 -5.59
CA GLN A 188 -0.86 -19.02 -4.60
C GLN A 188 0.45 -18.23 -4.45
N ARG A 189 1.60 -18.92 -4.42
CA ARG A 189 2.92 -18.27 -4.36
C ARG A 189 3.19 -17.38 -5.56
N ARG A 190 2.82 -17.82 -6.77
CA ARG A 190 2.92 -17.03 -8.00
C ARG A 190 2.03 -15.80 -7.95
N MET A 191 0.79 -15.93 -7.47
CA MET A 191 -0.12 -14.79 -7.33
C MET A 191 0.45 -13.71 -6.41
N VAL A 192 0.93 -14.09 -5.21
CA VAL A 192 1.58 -13.15 -4.28
C VAL A 192 2.77 -12.46 -4.96
N PHE A 193 3.60 -13.22 -5.67
CA PHE A 193 4.76 -12.66 -6.37
C PHE A 193 4.38 -11.71 -7.51
N ASP A 194 3.36 -12.04 -8.28
CA ASP A 194 2.88 -11.21 -9.39
C ASP A 194 2.32 -9.89 -8.88
N GLU A 195 1.54 -9.90 -7.80
CA GLU A 195 1.04 -8.67 -7.16
C GLU A 195 2.17 -7.84 -6.55
N MET A 196 3.19 -8.47 -5.95
CA MET A 196 4.36 -7.74 -5.45
C MET A 196 5.11 -7.01 -6.58
N LYS A 197 5.36 -7.69 -7.71
CA LYS A 197 5.99 -7.06 -8.88
C LYS A 197 5.18 -5.88 -9.41
N GLU A 198 3.86 -6.04 -9.51
CA GLU A 198 3.00 -4.95 -10.00
C GLU A 198 3.02 -3.77 -9.02
N PHE A 199 2.95 -4.01 -7.71
CA PHE A 199 3.13 -2.97 -6.70
C PHE A 199 4.44 -2.20 -6.90
N MET A 200 5.58 -2.90 -7.01
CA MET A 200 6.90 -2.26 -7.14
C MET A 200 7.04 -1.46 -8.43
N LYS A 201 6.47 -1.95 -9.53
CA LYS A 201 6.39 -1.25 -10.82
C LYS A 201 5.54 0.02 -10.72
N GLN A 202 4.47 -0.01 -9.94
CA GLN A 202 3.57 1.13 -9.80
C GLN A 202 4.14 2.17 -8.83
N SER A 203 4.87 1.75 -7.79
CA SER A 203 5.70 2.64 -6.97
C SER A 203 6.85 3.29 -7.78
N GLU A 204 7.41 2.61 -8.78
CA GLU A 204 8.34 3.25 -9.74
C GLU A 204 7.66 4.40 -10.50
N GLN A 205 6.46 4.14 -11.04
CA GLN A 205 5.70 5.16 -11.76
C GLN A 205 5.34 6.34 -10.86
N GLU A 206 4.95 6.10 -9.61
CA GLU A 206 4.66 7.15 -8.63
C GLU A 206 5.89 8.04 -8.35
N GLN A 207 7.04 7.42 -8.04
CA GLN A 207 8.30 8.14 -7.82
C GLN A 207 8.71 8.94 -9.07
N HIS A 208 8.61 8.36 -10.26
CA HIS A 208 8.97 9.01 -11.52
C HIS A 208 8.13 10.28 -11.74
N LEU A 209 6.82 10.20 -11.54
CA LEU A 209 5.92 11.35 -11.69
C LEU A 209 6.22 12.45 -10.69
N ARG A 210 6.58 12.07 -9.46
CA ARG A 210 6.96 13.00 -8.40
C ARG A 210 8.27 13.72 -8.72
N LEU A 211 9.32 12.99 -9.10
CA LEU A 211 10.66 13.54 -9.34
C LEU A 211 10.72 14.42 -10.58
N ASN A 212 10.00 14.07 -11.65
CA ASN A 212 10.02 14.84 -12.90
C ASN A 212 9.16 16.11 -12.87
N ASN A 213 8.41 16.34 -11.78
CA ASN A 213 7.62 17.55 -11.56
C ASN A 213 6.68 17.90 -12.73
N ASP A 214 6.10 16.85 -13.35
CA ASP A 214 5.19 16.90 -14.51
C ASP A 214 3.83 17.61 -14.25
N GLY A 215 3.75 18.44 -13.21
CA GLY A 215 2.53 19.02 -12.68
C GLY A 215 1.65 18.00 -11.96
N LEU A 216 0.47 18.44 -11.51
CA LEU A 216 -0.47 17.54 -10.86
C LEU A 216 -1.03 16.54 -11.89
N PRO A 217 -1.05 15.22 -11.59
CA PRO A 217 -1.66 14.25 -12.48
C PRO A 217 -3.17 14.53 -12.62
N SER A 218 -3.75 14.19 -13.77
CA SER A 218 -5.21 14.11 -13.88
C SER A 218 -5.74 13.04 -12.93
N VAL A 219 -7.01 13.15 -12.52
CA VAL A 219 -7.66 12.15 -11.65
C VAL A 219 -7.56 10.74 -12.24
N ALA A 220 -7.74 10.60 -13.56
CA ALA A 220 -7.59 9.30 -14.24
C ALA A 220 -6.15 8.77 -14.18
N LYS A 221 -5.15 9.65 -14.38
CA LYS A 221 -3.73 9.26 -14.27
C LYS A 221 -3.36 8.88 -12.83
N PHE A 222 -3.88 9.61 -11.84
CA PHE A 222 -3.72 9.31 -10.43
C PHE A 222 -4.24 7.91 -10.09
N TRP A 223 -5.50 7.62 -10.44
CA TRP A 223 -6.11 6.31 -10.15
C TRP A 223 -5.38 5.15 -10.82
N ASN A 224 -4.85 5.34 -12.02
CA ASN A 224 -4.15 4.28 -12.75
C ASN A 224 -2.94 3.74 -11.99
N TYR A 225 -2.08 4.61 -11.45
CA TYR A 225 -0.91 4.14 -10.68
C TYR A 225 -1.25 3.88 -9.21
N ARG A 226 -2.18 4.66 -8.64
CA ARG A 226 -2.51 4.59 -7.20
C ARG A 226 -3.05 3.23 -6.79
N LEU A 227 -3.88 2.60 -7.63
CA LEU A 227 -4.43 1.28 -7.35
C LEU A 227 -3.31 0.23 -7.26
N GLY A 228 -2.28 0.33 -8.09
CA GLY A 228 -1.14 -0.58 -8.00
C GLY A 228 -0.21 -0.27 -6.83
N ALA A 229 0.07 1.01 -6.58
CA ALA A 229 0.99 1.45 -5.55
C ALA A 229 0.41 1.41 -4.12
N SER A 230 -0.87 1.05 -3.93
CA SER A 230 -1.47 0.94 -2.59
C SER A 230 -1.14 -0.37 -1.85
N ALA A 231 -0.58 -1.34 -2.57
CA ALA A 231 -0.33 -2.70 -2.10
C ALA A 231 -1.57 -3.47 -1.60
N VAL A 232 -2.79 -2.94 -1.79
CA VAL A 232 -4.03 -3.64 -1.39
C VAL A 232 -4.15 -4.98 -2.11
N PHE A 233 -3.80 -5.08 -3.39
CA PHE A 233 -3.82 -6.35 -4.11
C PHE A 233 -2.85 -7.39 -3.55
N VAL A 234 -1.69 -6.97 -3.02
CA VAL A 234 -0.77 -7.88 -2.32
C VAL A 234 -1.42 -8.43 -1.05
N CYS A 235 -2.10 -7.57 -0.28
CA CYS A 235 -2.86 -7.97 0.91
C CYS A 235 -4.05 -8.90 0.55
N LEU A 236 -4.68 -8.71 -0.60
CA LEU A 236 -5.75 -9.60 -1.08
C LEU A 236 -5.22 -10.97 -1.53
N ALA A 237 -4.08 -11.00 -2.21
CA ALA A 237 -3.44 -12.24 -2.68
C ALA A 237 -3.00 -13.16 -1.53
N ILE A 238 -2.77 -12.62 -0.33
CA ILE A 238 -2.42 -13.40 0.87
C ILE A 238 -3.63 -13.79 1.75
N ASN A 239 -4.85 -13.42 1.36
CA ASN A 239 -6.05 -13.77 2.13
C ASN A 239 -6.26 -15.28 2.25
N GLU A 240 -6.03 -16.03 1.18
CA GLU A 240 -6.16 -17.49 1.20
C GLU A 240 -5.22 -18.12 2.25
N TYR A 241 -4.00 -17.58 2.39
CA TYR A 241 -3.09 -17.96 3.46
C TYR A 241 -3.62 -17.59 4.85
N ALA A 242 -4.28 -16.45 5.05
CA ALA A 242 -4.86 -16.13 6.37
C ALA A 242 -5.89 -17.17 6.82
N TYR A 243 -6.68 -17.70 5.89
CA TYR A 243 -7.86 -18.53 6.16
C TYR A 243 -7.58 -20.04 6.13
N GLY A 244 -6.32 -20.45 6.22
CA GLY A 244 -5.94 -21.86 6.43
C GLY A 244 -5.91 -22.66 5.13
N ASP A 245 -6.82 -23.62 5.00
CA ASP A 245 -6.93 -24.54 3.86
C ASP A 245 -7.76 -23.96 2.70
N MET A 246 -7.91 -22.63 2.66
CA MET A 246 -8.61 -21.96 1.56
C MET A 246 -7.72 -21.99 0.32
N GLU A 247 -8.20 -22.63 -0.75
CA GLU A 247 -7.63 -22.56 -2.09
C GLU A 247 -8.76 -22.42 -3.11
N LEU A 248 -8.97 -21.19 -3.57
CA LEU A 248 -9.92 -20.86 -4.61
C LEU A 248 -9.35 -21.30 -5.98
N PRO A 249 -10.19 -21.87 -6.87
CA PRO A 249 -9.77 -22.20 -8.22
C PRO A 249 -9.19 -20.97 -8.95
N ALA A 250 -8.10 -21.17 -9.69
CA ALA A 250 -7.41 -20.09 -10.39
C ALA A 250 -8.32 -19.33 -11.38
N GLU A 251 -9.35 -20.00 -11.90
CA GLU A 251 -10.36 -19.43 -12.79
C GLU A 251 -11.17 -18.31 -12.12
N ILE A 252 -11.37 -18.37 -10.80
CA ILE A 252 -12.08 -17.32 -10.06
C ILE A 252 -11.35 -15.99 -10.19
N PHE A 253 -10.01 -15.97 -10.09
CA PHE A 253 -9.22 -14.75 -10.21
C PHE A 253 -9.17 -14.21 -11.66
N HIS A 254 -9.54 -15.02 -12.64
CA HIS A 254 -9.69 -14.59 -14.02
C HIS A 254 -11.09 -14.04 -14.34
N ASP A 255 -12.08 -14.34 -13.50
CA ASP A 255 -13.45 -13.88 -13.62
C ASP A 255 -13.54 -12.34 -13.55
N ALA A 256 -14.47 -11.78 -14.33
CA ALA A 256 -14.63 -10.33 -14.41
C ALA A 256 -15.15 -9.73 -13.10
N ASP A 257 -16.07 -10.42 -12.42
CA ASP A 257 -16.68 -9.95 -11.19
C ASP A 257 -15.65 -10.00 -10.05
N MET A 258 -14.81 -11.04 -10.01
CA MET A 258 -13.74 -11.14 -9.02
C MET A 258 -12.71 -10.01 -9.15
N LYS A 259 -12.34 -9.66 -10.39
CA LYS A 259 -11.45 -8.52 -10.67
C LYS A 259 -12.10 -7.20 -10.27
N GLU A 260 -13.39 -7.03 -10.52
CA GLU A 260 -14.13 -5.84 -10.09
C GLU A 260 -14.18 -5.74 -8.56
N ILE A 261 -14.44 -6.84 -7.85
CA ILE A 261 -14.41 -6.88 -6.38
C ILE A 261 -13.04 -6.43 -5.84
N TRP A 262 -11.95 -6.95 -6.41
CA TRP A 262 -10.60 -6.54 -6.02
C TRP A 262 -10.38 -5.05 -6.28
N GLN A 263 -10.77 -4.56 -7.45
CA GLN A 263 -10.66 -3.14 -7.80
C GLN A 263 -11.45 -2.24 -6.86
N LEU A 264 -12.69 -2.60 -6.51
CA LEU A 264 -13.54 -1.81 -5.62
C LEU A 264 -13.10 -1.87 -4.15
N THR A 265 -12.30 -2.88 -3.77
CA THR A 265 -11.71 -2.99 -2.43
C THR A 265 -10.54 -2.02 -2.23
N ASN A 266 -9.95 -1.53 -3.31
CA ASN A 266 -8.75 -0.69 -3.34
C ASN A 266 -9.07 0.79 -3.63
#